data_AF-A0A0D3E5G6-F1
#
_entry.id   AF-A0A0D3E5G6-F1
#
_cell.length_a   1.000
_cell.length_b   1.000
_cell.length_c   1.000
_cell.angle_alpha   90.00
_cell.angle_beta   90.00
_cell.angle_gamma   90.00
#
_symmetry.space_group_name_H-M   'P 1'
#
loop_
_entity.id
_entity.type
_entity.pdbx_description
1 polymer ?
#
loop_
_entity_poly.entity_id
_entity_poly.type
_entity_poly.pdbx_seq_one_letter_code
_entity_poly.pdbx_strand_id
1 'polypeptide(L)'
;MQWFPALKAAAITKSEEAKEKGMKEVEGGLLQLEEAFVSISKGNPFFGGEAIGFMDICLGSFVGILKAREKLKGEKLLDESKIPFLCKWANEFLSDDTVKNVVPEIDKVVEFLGELEVRAQSAVSKT
;
A
#
# COMPACT_ATOMS: atom_id res chain seq x y z
N MET A 1 3.77 -14.77 2.06
CA MET A 1 3.57 -13.33 1.85
C MET A 1 4.90 -12.58 1.98
N GLN A 2 5.68 -12.45 0.89
CA GLN A 2 6.96 -11.70 0.83
C GLN A 2 6.77 -10.19 0.56
N TRP A 3 5.52 -9.76 0.42
CA TRP A 3 5.10 -8.44 -0.01
C TRP A 3 5.67 -7.28 0.83
N PHE A 4 5.60 -7.37 2.16
CA PHE A 4 6.07 -6.30 3.04
C PHE A 4 7.62 -6.14 3.07
N PRO A 5 8.41 -7.22 3.21
CA PRO A 5 9.86 -7.15 3.03
C PRO A 5 10.27 -6.57 1.65
N ALA A 6 9.58 -6.97 0.58
CA ALA A 6 9.81 -6.47 -0.77
C ALA A 6 9.52 -4.96 -0.89
N LEU A 7 8.39 -4.49 -0.35
CA LEU A 7 8.03 -3.07 -0.31
C LEU A 7 9.09 -2.22 0.40
N LYS A 8 9.60 -2.71 1.53
CA LYS A 8 10.66 -2.05 2.30
C LYS A 8 12.00 -2.06 1.55
N ALA A 9 12.36 -3.17 0.92
CA ALA A 9 13.59 -3.26 0.11
C ALA A 9 13.55 -2.32 -1.11
N ALA A 10 12.42 -2.28 -1.82
CA ALA A 10 12.20 -1.37 -2.95
C ALA A 10 12.24 0.10 -2.56
N ALA A 11 11.89 0.44 -1.31
CA ALA A 11 11.98 1.81 -0.81
C ALA A 11 13.43 2.27 -0.50
N ILE A 12 14.35 1.35 -0.23
CA ILE A 12 15.70 1.66 0.29
C ILE A 12 16.80 1.45 -0.75
N THR A 13 16.58 0.58 -1.73
CA THR A 13 17.62 0.22 -2.71
C THR A 13 17.88 1.33 -3.74
N LYS A 14 19.15 1.56 -4.08
CA LYS A 14 19.57 2.39 -5.22
C LYS A 14 19.60 1.62 -6.55
N SER A 15 19.52 0.28 -6.50
CA SER A 15 19.51 -0.57 -7.69
C SER A 15 18.14 -0.52 -8.35
N GLU A 16 18.11 -0.05 -9.59
CA GLU A 16 16.89 0.03 -10.39
C GLU A 16 16.31 -1.37 -10.67
N GLU A 17 17.17 -2.36 -10.91
CA GLU A 17 16.76 -3.76 -11.09
C GLU A 17 16.08 -4.32 -9.83
N ALA A 18 16.62 -4.01 -8.64
CA ALA A 18 16.03 -4.43 -7.38
C ALA A 18 14.70 -3.73 -7.08
N LYS A 19 14.57 -2.44 -7.46
CA LYS A 19 13.28 -1.73 -7.39
C LYS A 19 12.25 -2.38 -8.29
N GLU A 20 12.58 -2.61 -9.56
CA GLU A 20 11.67 -3.20 -10.53
C GLU A 20 11.18 -4.58 -10.06
N LYS A 21 12.09 -5.44 -9.60
CA LYS A 21 11.73 -6.74 -9.03
C LYS A 21 10.81 -6.60 -7.82
N GLY A 22 11.15 -5.73 -6.88
CA GLY A 22 10.32 -5.48 -5.70
C GLY A 22 8.93 -4.96 -6.06
N MET A 23 8.81 -4.10 -7.08
CA MET A 23 7.53 -3.60 -7.55
C MET A 23 6.68 -4.67 -8.23
N LYS A 24 7.28 -5.59 -8.99
CA LYS A 24 6.57 -6.77 -9.52
C LYS A 24 6.03 -7.66 -8.40
N GLU A 25 6.80 -7.85 -7.32
CA GLU A 25 6.33 -8.60 -6.15
C GLU A 25 5.21 -7.87 -5.41
N VAL A 26 5.26 -6.54 -5.35
CA VAL A 26 4.19 -5.70 -4.79
C VAL A 26 2.90 -5.83 -5.59
N GLU A 27 3.00 -5.69 -6.91
CA GLU A 27 1.88 -5.84 -7.84
C GLU A 27 1.26 -7.24 -7.77
N GLY A 28 2.09 -8.29 -7.79
CA GLY A 28 1.61 -9.67 -7.64
C GLY A 28 0.88 -9.91 -6.31
N GLY A 29 1.36 -9.30 -5.23
CA GLY A 29 0.69 -9.37 -3.93
C GLY A 29 -0.67 -8.65 -3.91
N LEU A 30 -0.78 -7.50 -4.58
CA LEU A 30 -2.04 -6.77 -4.69
C LEU A 30 -3.08 -7.51 -5.53
N LEU A 31 -2.66 -8.16 -6.63
CA LEU A 31 -3.54 -9.02 -7.42
C LEU A 31 -4.07 -10.22 -6.61
N GLN A 32 -3.22 -10.85 -5.79
CA GLN A 32 -3.67 -11.92 -4.89
C GLN A 32 -4.65 -11.42 -3.82
N LEU A 33 -4.44 -10.21 -3.30
CA LEU A 33 -5.36 -9.60 -2.35
C LEU A 33 -6.70 -9.23 -2.99
N GLU A 34 -6.71 -8.81 -4.26
CA GLU A 34 -7.92 -8.55 -5.03
C GLU A 34 -8.78 -9.82 -5.17
N GLU A 35 -8.17 -10.92 -5.61
CA GLU A 35 -8.85 -12.22 -5.71
C GLU A 35 -9.38 -12.68 -4.35
N ALA A 36 -8.58 -12.52 -3.28
CA ALA A 36 -9.00 -12.85 -1.93
C ALA A 36 -10.16 -11.96 -1.46
N PHE A 37 -10.13 -10.66 -1.76
CA PHE A 37 -11.19 -9.73 -1.41
C PHE A 37 -12.50 -10.11 -2.06
N VAL A 38 -12.51 -10.39 -3.36
CA VAL A 38 -13.72 -10.82 -4.09
C VAL A 38 -14.32 -12.09 -3.49
N SER A 39 -13.47 -13.07 -3.16
CA SER A 39 -13.89 -14.34 -2.57
C SER A 39 -14.45 -14.20 -1.15
N ILE A 40 -13.78 -13.41 -0.30
CA ILE A 40 -14.09 -13.30 1.13
C ILE A 40 -15.24 -12.33 1.39
N SER A 41 -15.23 -11.16 0.73
CA SER A 41 -16.23 -10.11 0.95
C SER A 41 -17.62 -10.52 0.48
N LYS A 42 -17.71 -11.43 -0.50
CA LYS A 42 -18.97 -11.85 -1.14
C LYS A 42 -19.82 -10.67 -1.62
N GLY A 43 -19.16 -9.62 -2.12
CA GLY A 43 -19.80 -8.40 -2.61
C GLY A 43 -20.06 -7.32 -1.56
N ASN A 44 -19.69 -7.57 -0.30
CA ASN A 44 -19.75 -6.54 0.74
C ASN A 44 -18.61 -5.51 0.62
N PRO A 45 -18.73 -4.35 1.28
CA PRO A 45 -17.71 -3.30 1.21
C PRO A 45 -16.36 -3.66 1.81
N PHE A 46 -16.32 -4.59 2.77
CA PHE A 46 -15.13 -4.93 3.56
C PHE A 46 -14.82 -6.44 3.54
N PHE A 47 -13.58 -6.80 3.87
CA PHE A 47 -13.21 -8.20 4.14
C PHE A 47 -14.00 -8.76 5.33
N GLY A 48 -14.33 -7.91 6.30
CA GLY A 48 -15.22 -8.24 7.42
C GLY A 48 -16.71 -8.35 7.06
N GLY A 49 -17.10 -8.14 5.80
CA GLY A 49 -18.49 -8.07 5.37
C GLY A 49 -19.02 -6.64 5.41
N GLU A 50 -20.11 -6.42 6.14
CA GLU A 50 -20.76 -5.10 6.23
C GLU A 50 -19.98 -4.08 7.07
N ALA A 51 -19.04 -4.54 7.89
CA ALA A 51 -18.21 -3.70 8.75
C ALA A 51 -16.73 -4.03 8.62
N ILE A 52 -15.88 -3.08 9.01
CA ILE A 52 -14.43 -3.24 9.06
C ILE A 52 -14.05 -4.43 9.96
N GLY A 53 -13.35 -5.39 9.39
CA GLY A 53 -12.80 -6.56 10.08
C GLY A 53 -11.28 -6.49 10.27
N PHE A 54 -10.72 -7.59 10.77
CA PHE A 54 -9.28 -7.69 11.03
C PHE A 54 -8.44 -7.46 9.77
N MET A 55 -8.82 -8.09 8.65
CA MET A 55 -8.04 -7.97 7.42
C MET A 55 -8.11 -6.55 6.83
N ASP A 56 -9.25 -5.87 6.99
CA ASP A 56 -9.41 -4.48 6.59
C ASP A 56 -8.45 -3.57 7.36
N ILE A 57 -8.29 -3.77 8.67
CA ILE A 57 -7.34 -3.01 9.49
C ILE A 57 -5.89 -3.29 9.07
N CYS A 58 -5.55 -4.56 8.86
CA CYS A 58 -4.21 -4.96 8.43
C CYS A 58 -3.83 -4.32 7.09
N LEU A 59 -4.67 -4.47 6.06
CA LEU A 59 -4.40 -3.90 4.75
C LEU A 59 -4.54 -2.37 4.76
N GLY A 60 -5.57 -1.86 5.46
CA GLY A 60 -5.89 -0.45 5.59
C GLY A 60 -4.76 0.39 6.15
N SER A 61 -3.98 -0.18 7.08
CA SER A 61 -2.78 0.46 7.63
C SER A 61 -1.71 0.81 6.58
N PHE A 62 -1.73 0.16 5.42
CA PHE A 62 -0.80 0.42 4.32
C PHE A 62 -1.36 1.37 3.26
N VAL A 63 -2.67 1.64 3.22
CA VAL A 63 -3.30 2.44 2.16
C VAL A 63 -2.69 3.84 2.06
N GLY A 64 -2.41 4.49 3.20
CA GLY A 64 -1.73 5.79 3.23
C GLY A 64 -0.34 5.74 2.61
N ILE A 65 0.43 4.68 2.87
CA ILE A 65 1.77 4.47 2.30
C ILE A 65 1.66 4.21 0.79
N LEU A 66 0.71 3.40 0.33
CA LEU A 66 0.51 3.12 -1.09
C LEU A 66 0.21 4.41 -1.85
N LYS A 67 -0.79 5.20 -1.42
CA LYS A 67 -1.15 6.49 -2.04
C LYS A 67 0.01 7.49 -1.99
N ALA A 68 0.76 7.53 -0.90
CA ALA A 68 1.94 8.39 -0.79
C ALA A 68 3.04 7.99 -1.79
N ARG A 69 3.26 6.70 -2.03
CA ARG A 69 4.21 6.23 -3.05
C ARG A 69 3.77 6.57 -4.47
N GLU A 70 2.48 6.46 -4.77
CA GLU A 70 1.93 6.90 -6.06
C GLU A 70 2.23 8.39 -6.29
N LYS A 71 2.02 9.22 -5.27
CA LYS A 71 2.32 10.66 -5.33
C LYS A 71 3.81 10.98 -5.40
N LEU A 72 4.63 10.32 -4.59
CA LEU A 72 6.07 10.60 -4.48
C LEU A 72 6.87 10.10 -5.68
N LYS A 73 6.51 8.92 -6.21
CA LYS A 73 7.31 8.20 -7.21
C LYS A 73 6.61 8.02 -8.56
N GLY A 74 5.34 8.42 -8.69
CA GLY A 74 4.55 8.18 -9.91
C GLY A 74 4.23 6.71 -10.14
N GLU A 75 4.35 5.86 -9.11
CA GLU A 75 3.97 4.44 -9.16
C GLU A 75 2.44 4.32 -9.34
N LYS A 76 1.97 3.25 -9.98
CA LYS A 76 0.54 2.90 -10.07
C LYS A 76 0.27 1.65 -9.25
N LEU A 77 0.02 1.84 -7.96
CA LEU A 77 -0.17 0.75 -7.00
C LEU A 77 -1.65 0.41 -6.83
N LEU A 78 -2.50 1.42 -6.67
CA LEU A 78 -3.96 1.31 -6.62
C LEU A 78 -4.54 1.55 -8.02
N ASP A 79 -4.12 0.69 -8.96
CA ASP A 79 -4.56 0.75 -10.35
C ASP A 79 -5.95 0.12 -10.51
N GLU A 80 -6.97 0.96 -10.69
CA GLU A 80 -8.36 0.52 -10.91
C GLU A 80 -8.54 -0.42 -12.10
N SER A 81 -7.64 -0.40 -13.09
CA SER A 81 -7.70 -1.34 -14.21
C SER A 81 -7.27 -2.77 -13.85
N LYS A 82 -6.57 -2.94 -12.72
CA LYS A 82 -6.01 -4.22 -12.26
C LYS A 82 -6.69 -4.74 -11.00
N ILE A 83 -6.95 -3.83 -10.05
CA ILE A 83 -7.52 -4.16 -8.73
C ILE A 83 -8.74 -3.29 -8.39
N PRO A 84 -9.78 -3.26 -9.25
CA PRO A 84 -10.93 -2.38 -9.11
C PRO A 84 -11.68 -2.52 -7.77
N PHE A 85 -11.78 -3.73 -7.22
CA PHE A 85 -12.50 -3.98 -5.98
C PHE A 85 -11.72 -3.48 -4.78
N LEU A 86 -10.41 -3.68 -4.73
CA LEU A 86 -9.54 -3.09 -3.71
C LEU A 86 -9.46 -1.57 -3.82
N CYS A 87 -9.48 -0.99 -5.02
CA CYS A 87 -9.54 0.47 -5.15
C CYS A 87 -10.84 1.03 -4.56
N LYS A 88 -11.98 0.37 -4.83
CA LYS A 88 -13.26 0.72 -4.21
C LYS A 88 -13.20 0.55 -2.69
N TRP A 89 -12.75 -0.61 -2.21
CA TRP A 89 -12.57 -0.91 -0.79
C TRP A 89 -11.70 0.14 -0.08
N ALA A 90 -10.59 0.56 -0.68
CA ALA A 90 -9.70 1.55 -0.08
C ALA A 90 -10.39 2.91 0.09
N ASN A 91 -11.24 3.30 -0.87
CA ASN A 91 -12.01 4.54 -0.76
C ASN A 91 -13.10 4.44 0.33
N GLU A 92 -13.81 3.31 0.42
CA GLU A 92 -14.79 3.06 1.48
C GLU A 92 -14.12 3.03 2.86
N PHE A 93 -13.00 2.31 2.99
CA PHE A 93 -12.22 2.20 4.22
C PHE A 93 -11.75 3.57 4.72
N LEU A 94 -11.22 4.42 3.84
CA LEU A 94 -10.76 5.76 4.23
C LEU A 94 -11.92 6.73 4.56
N SER A 95 -13.12 6.47 4.05
CA SER A 95 -14.30 7.30 4.27
C SER A 95 -15.06 6.92 5.55
N ASP A 96 -14.79 5.74 6.10
CA ASP A 96 -15.41 5.26 7.34
C ASP A 96 -15.10 6.19 8.53
N ASP A 97 -16.11 6.46 9.36
CA ASP A 97 -16.02 7.39 10.48
C ASP A 97 -14.95 7.02 11.51
N THR A 98 -14.65 5.72 11.65
CA THR A 98 -13.61 5.21 12.56
C THR A 98 -12.21 5.40 12.02
N VAL A 99 -12.06 5.53 10.70
CA VAL A 99 -10.77 5.57 9.99
C VAL A 99 -10.39 6.99 9.58
N LYS A 100 -11.34 7.76 9.06
CA LYS A 100 -11.08 9.07 8.42
C LYS A 100 -10.34 10.07 9.30
N ASN A 101 -10.47 9.95 10.62
CA ASN A 101 -9.85 10.86 11.59
C ASN A 101 -8.49 10.37 12.13
N VAL A 102 -8.10 9.11 11.86
CA VAL A 102 -6.84 8.54 12.36
C VAL A 102 -5.81 8.34 11.26
N VAL A 103 -6.23 8.31 9.99
CA VAL A 103 -5.30 8.21 8.86
C VAL A 103 -4.57 9.55 8.70
N PRO A 104 -3.22 9.54 8.72
CA PRO A 104 -2.46 10.76 8.48
C PRO A 104 -2.73 11.33 7.09
N GLU A 105 -2.68 12.65 6.96
CA GLU A 105 -2.71 13.31 5.65
C GLU A 105 -1.64 12.72 4.73
N ILE A 106 -2.02 12.39 3.50
CA ILE A 106 -1.13 11.74 2.53
C ILE A 106 0.17 12.54 2.34
N ASP A 107 0.10 13.86 2.37
CA ASP A 107 1.26 14.74 2.18
C ASP A 107 2.29 14.61 3.30
N LYS A 108 1.83 14.41 4.55
CA LYS A 108 2.72 14.12 5.68
C LYS A 108 3.37 12.74 5.55
N VAL A 109 2.64 11.76 5.01
CA VAL A 109 3.20 10.43 4.72
C VAL A 109 4.23 10.52 3.60
N VAL A 110 3.99 11.31 2.56
CA VAL A 110 4.95 11.57 1.47
C VAL A 110 6.25 12.16 2.01
N GLU A 111 6.16 13.21 2.83
CA GLU A 111 7.31 13.84 3.48
C GLU A 111 8.10 12.81 4.31
N PHE A 112 7.41 12.09 5.19
CA PHE A 112 8.02 11.05 6.03
C PHE A 112 8.73 9.96 5.23
N LEU A 113 8.11 9.46 4.15
CA LEU A 113 8.71 8.44 3.29
C LEU A 113 9.93 8.97 2.54
N GLY A 114 9.88 10.22 2.07
CA GLY A 114 11.02 10.89 1.44
C GLY A 114 12.21 11.03 2.38
N GLU A 115 11.97 11.48 3.62
CA GLU A 115 13.00 11.58 4.66
C GLU A 115 13.62 10.22 4.99
N LEU A 116 12.78 9.18 5.15
CA LEU A 116 13.24 7.82 5.40
C LEU A 116 14.11 7.29 4.26
N GLU A 117 13.73 7.54 3.01
CA GLU A 117 14.51 7.12 1.84
C GLU A 117 15.88 7.82 1.81
N VAL A 118 15.92 9.15 1.98
CA VAL A 118 17.17 9.91 2.05
C VAL A 118 18.08 9.40 3.17
N ARG A 119 17.51 9.15 4.35
CA ARG A 119 18.25 8.64 5.51
C ARG A 119 18.80 7.23 5.25
N ALA A 120 17.98 6.34 4.68
CA ALA A 120 18.39 4.98 4.41
C ALA A 120 19.51 4.93 3.34
N GLN A 121 19.39 5.74 2.29
CA GLN A 121 20.42 5.87 1.25
C GLN A 121 21.74 6.46 1.78
N SER A 122 21.65 7.38 2.76
CA SER A 122 22.82 7.96 3.43
C SER A 122 23.52 6.97 4.36
N ALA A 123 22.78 6.07 5.00
CA ALA A 123 23.34 5.01 5.85
C ALA A 123 24.07 3.94 5.02
N VAL A 124 23.51 3.55 3.87
CA VAL A 124 24.12 2.58 2.95
C VAL A 124 25.42 3.11 2.34
N SER A 125 25.51 4.42 2.06
CA SER A 125 26.74 5.04 1.53
C SER A 125 27.86 5.23 2.56
N LYS A 126 27.61 4.96 3.85
CA LYS A 126 28.62 5.02 4.93
C LYS A 126 29.21 3.65 5.29
N THR A 127 28.78 2.59 4.61
CA THR A 127 29.26 1.21 4.72
C THR A 127 30.00 0.83 3.45
#